data_AF-A0A2V7X2F9-F1
#
_entry.id   AF-A0A2V7X2F9-F1
#
_cell.length_a   1.000
_cell.length_b   1.000
_cell.length_c   1.000
_cell.angle_alpha   90.00
_cell.angle_beta   90.00
_cell.angle_gamma   90.00
#
_symmetry.space_group_name_H-M   'P 1'
#
loop_
_entity.id
_entity.type
_entity.pdbx_description
1 polymer ?
#
loop_
_entity_poly.entity_id
_entity_poly.type
_entity_poly.pdbx_seq_one_letter_code
_entity_poly.pdbx_strand_id
1 'polypeptide(L)'
;MNKTGAARAILTVALAALPAFDSGAGAAPPRDDAVPRFDLPRSGLELARHTESGKFFDVVGRRAAIFGYENRALEAWAYPLKLIDDFKLSFQLQGYPLEIDGAQIATGIAVRPEATTFTYSHAGFTVRQTIFAPLDEPGVVMLLDVDSVLPLTVIGSFRPRLKLMWPAGLMTNNVGWDEKDQVYSLTEETKRFAAVIGSPGARDLSLMPYQEEPRDVPLRFVVELPPETLRLHFLPIVIAGSVEGRDKAKETYDRLLARARPLYESNVAYYRALQERTLSVESPDERLDTALAWAKVGVDKGLATNPMLGT
;
A
#
# COMPACT_ATOMS: atom_id res chain seq x y z
N MET A 1 -28.67 -78.69 44.91
CA MET A 1 -27.73 -79.14 43.84
C MET A 1 -27.85 -78.19 42.67
N ASN A 2 -26.74 -77.85 42.03
CA ASN A 2 -26.50 -76.81 40.98
C ASN A 2 -26.21 -75.41 41.55
N LYS A 3 -24.93 -75.05 41.77
CA LYS A 3 -23.82 -74.71 40.84
C LYS A 3 -23.83 -73.23 40.40
N THR A 4 -22.96 -72.46 41.07
CA THR A 4 -21.93 -71.54 40.51
C THR A 4 -22.30 -70.60 39.35
N GLY A 5 -22.05 -69.30 39.55
CA GLY A 5 -21.80 -68.36 38.46
C GLY A 5 -21.68 -66.90 38.91
N ALA A 6 -20.64 -66.56 39.67
CA ALA A 6 -20.31 -65.16 39.97
C ALA A 6 -19.61 -64.55 38.73
N ALA A 7 -20.33 -63.74 37.96
CA ALA A 7 -19.76 -62.97 36.86
C ALA A 7 -19.07 -61.72 37.40
N ARG A 8 -17.73 -61.70 37.37
CA ARG A 8 -16.92 -60.50 37.57
C ARG A 8 -17.01 -59.64 36.30
N ALA A 9 -17.72 -58.52 36.37
CA ALA A 9 -17.66 -57.48 35.34
C ALA A 9 -16.34 -56.70 35.51
N ILE A 10 -15.40 -56.90 34.58
CA ILE A 10 -14.17 -56.11 34.47
C ILE A 10 -14.53 -54.86 33.66
N LEU A 11 -14.55 -53.71 34.32
CA LEU A 11 -14.73 -52.40 33.69
C LEU A 11 -13.39 -51.97 33.07
N THR A 12 -13.21 -52.22 31.78
CA THR A 12 -12.06 -51.72 31.02
C THR A 12 -12.33 -50.26 30.66
N VAL A 13 -11.78 -49.32 31.43
CA VAL A 13 -11.75 -47.91 31.06
C VAL A 13 -10.71 -47.73 29.95
N ALA A 14 -11.18 -47.57 28.71
CA ALA A 14 -10.34 -47.19 27.59
C ALA A 14 -9.96 -45.71 27.75
N LEU A 15 -8.69 -45.45 28.08
CA LEU A 15 -8.12 -44.11 28.10
C LEU A 15 -7.98 -43.62 26.64
N ALA A 16 -8.95 -42.85 26.16
CA ALA A 16 -8.85 -42.21 24.86
C ALA A 16 -7.73 -41.16 24.91
N ALA A 17 -6.65 -41.39 24.16
CA ALA A 17 -5.60 -40.41 23.97
C ALA A 17 -6.19 -39.21 23.20
N LEU A 18 -6.30 -38.07 23.88
CA LEU A 18 -6.61 -36.79 23.26
C LEU A 18 -5.45 -36.41 22.33
N PRO A 19 -5.70 -35.97 21.09
CA PRO A 19 -4.63 -35.48 20.22
C PRO A 19 -4.05 -34.21 20.86
N ALA A 20 -2.72 -34.16 20.94
CA ALA A 20 -2.00 -32.97 21.34
C ALA A 20 -2.33 -31.84 20.35
N PHE A 21 -2.83 -30.71 20.88
CA PHE A 21 -2.89 -29.47 20.13
C PHE A 21 -1.45 -28.99 19.91
N ASP A 22 -0.92 -29.29 18.74
CA ASP A 22 0.36 -28.77 18.27
C ASP A 22 0.16 -27.27 17.98
N SER A 23 0.61 -26.43 18.90
CA SER A 23 0.66 -24.96 18.74
C SER A 23 1.96 -24.58 18.06
N GLY A 24 2.22 -25.20 16.91
CA GLY A 24 3.27 -24.79 15.99
C GLY A 24 2.76 -23.62 15.15
N ALA A 25 2.89 -22.39 15.65
CA ALA A 25 2.90 -21.20 14.80
C ALA A 25 4.19 -21.26 13.94
N GLY A 26 4.17 -22.10 12.92
CA GLY A 26 5.19 -22.11 11.88
C GLY A 26 5.10 -20.77 11.16
N ALA A 27 6.16 -19.97 11.26
CA ALA A 27 6.34 -18.82 10.39
C ALA A 27 6.18 -19.29 8.94
N ALA A 28 5.21 -18.73 8.22
CA ALA A 28 5.03 -19.02 6.80
C ALA A 28 6.37 -18.74 6.08
N PRO A 29 6.78 -19.59 5.13
CA PRO A 29 8.01 -19.35 4.38
C PRO A 29 7.97 -17.96 3.73
N PRO A 30 9.11 -17.26 3.60
CA PRO A 30 9.15 -15.99 2.88
C PRO A 30 8.63 -16.24 1.46
N ARG A 31 7.54 -15.58 1.12
CA ARG A 31 6.91 -15.71 -0.19
C ARG A 31 7.71 -14.90 -1.21
N ASP A 32 7.81 -15.42 -2.44
CA ASP A 32 8.52 -14.83 -3.58
C ASP A 32 7.95 -13.46 -4.04
N ASP A 33 6.92 -12.95 -3.36
CA ASP A 33 6.20 -11.71 -3.64
C ASP A 33 6.63 -10.52 -2.75
N ALA A 34 7.55 -10.75 -1.80
CA ALA A 34 8.14 -9.67 -1.00
C ALA A 34 9.10 -8.81 -1.84
N VAL A 35 9.03 -7.47 -1.71
CA VAL A 35 9.97 -6.57 -2.38
C VAL A 35 11.25 -6.50 -1.54
N PRO A 36 12.40 -7.03 -2.01
CA PRO A 36 13.65 -6.94 -1.25
C PRO A 36 14.00 -5.48 -1.02
N ARG A 37 14.60 -5.17 0.14
CA ARG A 37 15.17 -3.84 0.35
C ARG A 37 16.24 -3.58 -0.70
N PHE A 38 16.23 -2.37 -1.22
CA PHE A 38 17.24 -1.86 -2.14
C PHE A 38 17.50 -0.40 -1.78
N ASP A 39 18.69 0.08 -2.10
CA ASP A 39 18.99 1.50 -1.96
C ASP A 39 18.06 2.29 -2.88
N LEU A 40 17.37 3.28 -2.34
CA LEU A 40 16.52 4.18 -3.12
C LEU A 40 17.40 5.30 -3.71
N PRO A 41 17.87 5.19 -4.97
CA PRO A 41 18.68 6.25 -5.57
C PRO A 41 17.90 7.56 -5.65
N ARG A 42 18.64 8.66 -5.84
CA ARG A 42 18.10 10.02 -5.88
C ARG A 42 18.35 10.65 -7.24
N SER A 43 17.35 11.37 -7.74
CA SER A 43 17.49 12.18 -8.97
C SER A 43 18.33 13.44 -8.75
N GLY A 44 18.37 13.95 -7.52
CA GLY A 44 19.20 15.08 -7.08
C GLY A 44 18.42 16.11 -6.28
N LEU A 45 17.25 16.54 -6.79
CA LEU A 45 16.38 17.49 -6.10
C LEU A 45 15.70 16.85 -4.88
N GLU A 46 15.69 17.56 -3.76
CA GLU A 46 14.98 17.16 -2.56
C GLU A 46 14.48 18.38 -1.78
N LEU A 47 13.25 18.29 -1.28
CA LEU A 47 12.68 19.20 -0.28
C LEU A 47 12.27 18.38 0.93
N ALA A 48 12.91 18.61 2.08
CA ALA A 48 12.63 17.88 3.31
C ALA A 48 12.32 18.83 4.46
N ARG A 49 11.30 18.49 5.25
CA ARG A 49 10.92 19.24 6.45
C ARG A 49 10.05 18.39 7.39
N HIS A 50 9.74 18.95 8.56
CA HIS A 50 8.65 18.45 9.37
C HIS A 50 7.30 18.59 8.66
N THR A 51 6.41 17.64 8.89
CA THR A 51 5.04 17.70 8.37
C THR A 51 4.28 18.86 9.02
N GLU A 52 3.40 19.47 8.24
CA GLU A 52 2.52 20.55 8.66
C GLU A 52 1.08 20.17 8.25
N SER A 53 0.26 19.85 9.24
CA SER A 53 -1.08 19.30 9.01
C SER A 53 -1.91 20.15 8.04
N GLY A 54 -2.49 19.49 7.04
CA GLY A 54 -3.34 20.16 6.04
C GLY A 54 -2.59 20.81 4.88
N LYS A 55 -1.26 20.70 4.79
CA LYS A 55 -0.53 21.06 3.56
C LYS A 55 -0.71 20.00 2.49
N PHE A 56 -0.97 20.45 1.27
CA PHE A 56 -1.15 19.58 0.12
C PHE A 56 0.15 18.91 -0.30
N PHE A 57 0.07 17.66 -0.75
CA PHE A 57 1.15 16.98 -1.45
C PHE A 57 0.59 16.11 -2.59
N ASP A 58 1.45 15.83 -3.55
CA ASP A 58 1.16 14.97 -4.69
C ASP A 58 2.30 13.98 -4.97
N VAL A 59 1.94 12.87 -5.61
CA VAL A 59 2.88 11.93 -6.24
C VAL A 59 2.28 11.56 -7.57
N VAL A 60 2.91 11.98 -8.66
CA VAL A 60 2.29 11.96 -9.99
C VAL A 60 3.18 11.23 -10.97
N GLY A 61 2.58 10.28 -11.69
CA GLY A 61 3.07 9.76 -12.97
C GLY A 61 2.07 10.15 -14.07
N ARG A 62 2.34 9.77 -15.30
CA ARG A 62 1.47 10.14 -16.43
C ARG A 62 0.14 9.41 -16.40
N ARG A 63 0.06 8.23 -15.78
CA ARG A 63 -1.15 7.39 -15.79
C ARG A 63 -1.75 7.16 -14.41
N ALA A 64 -1.14 7.70 -13.35
CA ALA A 64 -1.59 7.49 -11.99
C ALA A 64 -1.09 8.61 -11.08
N ALA A 65 -1.81 8.84 -9.98
CA ALA A 65 -1.41 9.81 -8.99
C ALA A 65 -1.92 9.47 -7.59
N ILE A 66 -1.20 9.97 -6.59
CA ILE A 66 -1.69 10.20 -5.24
C ILE A 66 -1.88 11.70 -5.05
N PHE A 67 -3.00 12.08 -4.46
CA PHE A 67 -3.22 13.42 -3.92
C PHE A 67 -3.61 13.31 -2.45
N GLY A 68 -3.17 14.26 -1.64
CA GLY A 68 -3.50 14.23 -0.23
C GLY A 68 -3.09 15.48 0.51
N TYR A 69 -3.33 15.44 1.81
CA TYR A 69 -2.90 16.48 2.73
C TYR A 69 -2.10 15.84 3.86
N GLU A 70 -1.03 16.49 4.29
CA GLU A 70 -0.18 16.03 5.38
C GLU A 70 -0.99 15.81 6.66
N ASN A 71 -0.67 14.73 7.39
CA ASN A 71 -1.40 14.29 8.59
C ASN A 71 -2.91 14.09 8.35
N ARG A 72 -3.31 13.79 7.12
CA ARG A 72 -4.68 13.41 6.73
C ARG A 72 -4.60 12.24 5.76
N ALA A 73 -5.78 11.76 5.37
CA ALA A 73 -5.86 10.71 4.37
C ALA A 73 -5.48 11.19 2.97
N LEU A 74 -5.13 10.24 2.13
CA LEU A 74 -4.84 10.44 0.71
C LEU A 74 -5.88 9.74 -0.17
N GLU A 75 -5.92 10.15 -1.43
CA GLU A 75 -6.68 9.51 -2.51
C GLU A 75 -5.72 8.98 -3.58
N ALA A 76 -6.12 7.91 -4.26
CA ALA A 76 -5.32 7.30 -5.32
C ALA A 76 -6.09 7.16 -6.62
N TRP A 77 -5.39 7.39 -7.73
CA TRP A 77 -5.93 7.45 -9.07
C TRP A 77 -5.10 6.62 -10.03
N ALA A 78 -5.76 5.98 -10.99
CA ALA A 78 -5.17 5.46 -12.21
C ALA A 78 -6.01 5.96 -13.38
N TYR A 79 -5.48 6.92 -14.15
CA TYR A 79 -6.29 7.75 -15.04
C TYR A 79 -7.05 6.92 -16.08
N PRO A 80 -8.35 7.22 -16.30
CA PRO A 80 -9.14 8.31 -15.74
C PRO A 80 -9.98 7.92 -14.50
N LEU A 81 -9.51 7.00 -13.66
CA LEU A 81 -10.26 6.46 -12.52
C LEU A 81 -9.73 6.96 -11.17
N LYS A 82 -10.62 7.49 -10.32
CA LYS A 82 -10.42 7.58 -8.86
C LYS A 82 -10.64 6.19 -8.28
N LEU A 83 -9.60 5.55 -7.76
CA LEU A 83 -9.68 4.17 -7.29
C LEU A 83 -10.20 4.12 -5.86
N ILE A 84 -9.53 4.86 -4.97
CA ILE A 84 -9.83 4.91 -3.54
C ILE A 84 -9.75 6.33 -3.00
N ASP A 85 -10.33 6.51 -1.82
CA ASP A 85 -10.37 7.75 -1.07
C ASP A 85 -10.14 7.44 0.41
N ASP A 86 -9.82 8.45 1.20
CA ASP A 86 -9.63 8.31 2.65
C ASP A 86 -8.63 7.20 3.04
N PHE A 87 -7.57 6.99 2.24
CA PHE A 87 -6.54 6.00 2.56
C PHE A 87 -5.67 6.47 3.72
N LYS A 88 -5.52 5.63 4.74
CA LYS A 88 -4.72 5.87 5.95
C LYS A 88 -3.90 4.65 6.33
N LEU A 89 -2.80 4.90 7.03
CA LEU A 89 -2.02 3.89 7.71
C LEU A 89 -2.17 4.06 9.22
N SER A 90 -2.38 2.95 9.92
CA SER A 90 -2.23 2.84 11.37
C SER A 90 -1.23 1.74 11.71
N PHE A 91 -0.73 1.76 12.94
CA PHE A 91 0.28 0.82 13.39
C PHE A 91 -0.10 0.25 14.75
N GLN A 92 0.22 -1.02 14.99
CA GLN A 92 0.04 -1.66 16.29
C GLN A 92 1.30 -2.47 16.65
N LEU A 93 1.88 -2.18 17.80
CA LEU A 93 3.07 -2.85 18.31
C LEU A 93 2.67 -4.08 19.13
N GLN A 94 3.40 -5.20 19.01
CA GLN A 94 3.13 -6.39 19.82
C GLN A 94 3.12 -6.06 21.33
N GLY A 95 2.11 -6.57 22.04
CA GLY A 95 1.95 -6.33 23.47
C GLY A 95 1.35 -4.96 23.81
N TYR A 96 1.08 -4.11 22.82
CA TYR A 96 0.39 -2.84 23.00
C TYR A 96 -1.03 -2.92 22.42
N PRO A 97 -2.08 -2.74 23.23
CA PRO A 97 -3.46 -2.96 22.80
C PRO A 97 -4.02 -1.84 21.92
N LEU A 98 -3.32 -0.70 21.80
CA LEU A 98 -3.79 0.47 21.09
C LEU A 98 -3.29 0.50 19.65
N GLU A 99 -4.21 0.75 18.73
CA GLU A 99 -3.91 1.15 17.36
C GLU A 99 -3.47 2.62 17.33
N ILE A 100 -2.29 2.87 16.77
CA ILE A 100 -1.68 4.20 16.66
C ILE A 100 -1.98 4.74 15.26
N ASP A 101 -2.76 5.82 15.19
CA ASP A 101 -3.06 6.51 13.94
C ASP A 101 -1.79 7.15 13.36
N GLY A 102 -1.40 6.73 12.16
CA GLY A 102 -0.24 7.26 11.46
C GLY A 102 -0.31 8.76 11.24
N ALA A 103 -1.50 9.35 11.08
CA ALA A 103 -1.67 10.79 10.95
C ALA A 103 -1.18 11.56 12.19
N GLN A 104 -1.23 10.96 13.38
CA GLN A 104 -0.79 11.59 14.63
C GLN A 104 0.72 11.50 14.84
N ILE A 105 1.39 10.55 14.19
CA ILE A 105 2.82 10.29 14.36
C ILE A 105 3.64 10.51 13.09
N ALA A 106 3.03 11.00 12.00
CA ALA A 106 3.76 11.51 10.85
C ALA A 106 4.47 12.80 11.26
N THR A 107 5.79 12.77 11.27
CA THR A 107 6.67 13.83 11.79
C THR A 107 7.51 14.50 10.71
N GLY A 108 7.70 13.84 9.56
CA GLY A 108 8.55 14.33 8.49
C GLY A 108 8.04 13.96 7.10
N ILE A 109 8.32 14.84 6.14
CA ILE A 109 8.08 14.64 4.71
C ILE A 109 9.36 15.00 3.94
N ALA A 110 9.74 14.15 2.99
CA ALA A 110 10.80 14.40 2.03
C ALA A 110 10.28 14.16 0.61
N VAL A 111 10.28 15.21 -0.20
CA VAL A 111 9.78 15.19 -1.58
C VAL A 111 10.97 15.20 -2.53
N ARG A 112 11.03 14.21 -3.41
CA ARG A 112 11.89 14.18 -4.59
C ARG A 112 11.00 14.10 -5.84
N PRO A 113 11.51 14.47 -7.02
CA PRO A 113 10.74 14.33 -8.26
C PRO A 113 10.14 12.93 -8.46
N GLU A 114 10.94 11.90 -8.20
CA GLU A 114 10.60 10.48 -8.36
C GLU A 114 9.66 9.90 -7.28
N ALA A 115 9.59 10.49 -6.08
CA ALA A 115 8.88 9.93 -4.93
C ALA A 115 8.71 10.91 -3.76
N THR A 116 7.68 10.68 -2.94
CA THR A 116 7.47 11.38 -1.66
C THR A 116 7.59 10.40 -0.50
N THR A 117 8.36 10.74 0.52
CA THR A 117 8.58 9.89 1.70
C THR A 117 8.00 10.54 2.94
N PHE A 118 7.10 9.84 3.63
CA PHE A 118 6.65 10.20 4.98
C PHE A 118 7.42 9.42 6.03
N THR A 119 7.80 10.08 7.13
CA THR A 119 8.38 9.44 8.31
C THR A 119 7.38 9.46 9.45
N TYR A 120 7.04 8.26 9.94
CA TYR A 120 6.23 8.03 11.13
C TYR A 120 7.14 7.67 12.29
N SER A 121 7.09 8.43 13.39
CA SER A 121 7.98 8.25 14.54
C SER A 121 7.20 7.97 15.80
N HIS A 122 7.48 6.82 16.42
CA HIS A 122 6.94 6.43 17.71
C HIS A 122 8.08 5.96 18.62
N ALA A 123 7.86 5.93 19.95
CA ALA A 123 8.91 5.54 20.91
C ALA A 123 9.45 4.11 20.70
N GLY A 124 8.66 3.23 20.07
CA GLY A 124 9.03 1.82 19.83
C GLY A 124 9.31 1.43 18.38
N PHE A 125 9.11 2.34 17.42
CA PHE A 125 9.35 2.06 16.00
C PHE A 125 9.43 3.34 15.16
N THR A 126 10.07 3.22 13.99
CA THR A 126 10.00 4.21 12.92
C THR A 126 9.55 3.55 11.63
N VAL A 127 8.65 4.17 10.88
CA VAL A 127 8.26 3.72 9.53
C VAL A 127 8.55 4.84 8.54
N ARG A 128 9.28 4.55 7.47
CA ARG A 128 9.40 5.45 6.31
C ARG A 128 8.54 4.90 5.17
N GLN A 129 7.50 5.61 4.78
CA GLN A 129 6.64 5.27 3.65
C GLN A 129 7.10 6.05 2.43
N THR A 130 7.76 5.39 1.50
CA THR A 130 8.14 5.97 0.19
C THR A 130 7.04 5.69 -0.82
N ILE A 131 6.35 6.72 -1.28
CA ILE A 131 5.28 6.66 -2.27
C ILE A 131 5.83 7.09 -3.62
N PHE A 132 5.64 6.29 -4.66
CA PHE A 132 5.96 6.66 -6.04
C PHE A 132 4.89 6.17 -7.01
N ALA A 133 4.67 6.95 -8.06
CA ALA A 133 3.87 6.58 -9.22
C ALA A 133 4.86 6.32 -10.37
N PRO A 134 4.97 5.09 -10.90
CA PRO A 134 5.83 4.87 -12.06
C PRO A 134 5.35 5.68 -13.25
N LEU A 135 6.29 6.19 -14.04
CA LEU A 135 6.03 7.20 -15.07
C LEU A 135 4.85 6.85 -16.00
N ASP A 136 4.78 5.60 -16.49
CA ASP A 136 3.82 5.17 -17.52
C ASP A 136 2.95 3.97 -17.09
N GLU A 137 2.78 3.75 -15.78
CA GLU A 137 1.96 2.65 -15.24
C GLU A 137 0.65 3.17 -14.62
N PRO A 138 -0.50 2.48 -14.83
CA PRO A 138 -1.78 2.87 -14.25
C PRO A 138 -1.92 2.37 -12.81
N GLY A 139 -0.98 2.77 -11.95
CA GLY A 139 -1.02 2.47 -10.52
C GLY A 139 0.12 3.13 -9.75
N VAL A 140 0.09 2.97 -8.44
CA VAL A 140 1.05 3.56 -7.51
C VAL A 140 1.58 2.50 -6.55
N VAL A 141 2.78 2.72 -6.04
CA VAL A 141 3.46 1.82 -5.12
C VAL A 141 3.88 2.61 -3.88
N MET A 142 3.61 2.05 -2.71
CA MET A 142 4.10 2.54 -1.43
C MET A 142 5.04 1.48 -0.87
N LEU A 143 6.29 1.85 -0.59
CA LEU A 143 7.28 0.99 0.05
C LEU A 143 7.47 1.44 1.48
N LEU A 144 7.07 0.57 2.43
CA LEU A 144 7.20 0.82 3.85
C LEU A 144 8.50 0.19 4.34
N ASP A 145 9.40 1.05 4.79
CA ASP A 145 10.64 0.71 5.44
C ASP A 145 10.45 0.82 6.95
N VAL A 146 10.42 -0.33 7.63
CA VAL A 146 10.03 -0.40 9.03
C VAL A 146 11.27 -0.75 9.87
N ASP A 147 11.51 0.07 10.89
CA ASP A 147 12.53 -0.12 11.92
C ASP A 147 11.84 -0.30 13.28
N SER A 148 11.85 -1.53 13.79
CA SER A 148 11.32 -1.87 15.10
C SER A 148 12.03 -3.08 15.70
N VAL A 149 12.07 -3.13 17.03
CA VAL A 149 12.58 -4.27 17.80
C VAL A 149 11.49 -5.32 18.02
N LEU A 150 10.24 -4.90 18.17
CA LEU A 150 9.09 -5.78 18.38
C LEU A 150 8.35 -6.00 17.05
N PRO A 151 7.61 -7.11 16.90
CA PRO A 151 6.71 -7.28 15.77
C PRO A 151 5.74 -6.10 15.65
N LEU A 152 5.57 -5.61 14.43
CA LEU A 152 4.71 -4.48 14.11
C LEU A 152 3.59 -4.94 13.16
N THR A 153 2.36 -4.58 13.47
CA THR A 153 1.23 -4.73 12.54
C THR A 153 1.01 -3.41 11.83
N VAL A 154 1.00 -3.44 10.50
CA VAL A 154 0.62 -2.31 9.66
C VAL A 154 -0.83 -2.51 9.22
N ILE A 155 -1.65 -1.49 9.41
CA ILE A 155 -3.07 -1.51 9.08
C ILE A 155 -3.32 -0.47 7.99
N GLY A 156 -3.75 -0.90 6.81
CA GLY A 156 -4.22 -0.02 5.75
C GLY A 156 -5.73 0.11 5.81
N SER A 157 -6.26 1.33 5.74
CA SER A 157 -7.70 1.58 5.71
C SER A 157 -8.05 2.51 4.55
N PHE A 158 -9.12 2.24 3.81
CA PHE A 158 -9.54 3.08 2.68
C PHE A 158 -11.03 2.94 2.35
N ARG A 159 -11.55 3.90 1.57
CA ARG A 159 -12.90 3.86 1.01
C ARG A 159 -12.85 3.54 -0.49
N PRO A 160 -13.55 2.50 -0.96
CA PRO A 160 -13.61 2.17 -2.37
C PRO A 160 -14.40 3.24 -3.13
N ARG A 161 -13.83 3.81 -4.20
CA ARG A 161 -14.50 4.84 -5.00
C ARG A 161 -14.76 4.45 -6.44
N LEU A 162 -13.79 3.85 -7.13
CA LEU A 162 -13.84 3.48 -8.56
C LEU A 162 -14.77 4.39 -9.38
N LYS A 163 -14.40 5.67 -9.56
CA LYS A 163 -15.17 6.68 -10.31
C LYS A 163 -14.36 7.27 -11.45
N LEU A 164 -15.01 7.66 -12.55
CA LEU A 164 -14.36 8.43 -13.61
C LEU A 164 -14.07 9.86 -13.15
N MET A 165 -12.96 10.47 -13.61
CA MET A 165 -12.62 11.87 -13.26
C MET A 165 -13.64 12.87 -13.86
N TRP A 166 -14.20 12.59 -15.05
CA TRP A 166 -15.21 13.43 -15.73
C TRP A 166 -15.80 12.72 -16.98
N PRO A 167 -17.07 12.94 -17.40
CA PRO A 167 -18.26 13.24 -16.62
C PRO A 167 -19.10 11.96 -16.45
N ALA A 168 -18.92 11.21 -15.36
CA ALA A 168 -19.86 10.15 -15.01
C ALA A 168 -19.72 9.78 -13.54
N GLY A 169 -20.84 9.80 -12.82
CA GLY A 169 -20.96 9.02 -11.60
C GLY A 169 -21.09 7.55 -11.98
N LEU A 170 -20.06 6.75 -11.73
CA LEU A 170 -20.22 5.30 -11.74
C LEU A 170 -21.13 4.92 -10.55
N MET A 171 -22.20 4.17 -10.84
CA MET A 171 -23.12 3.64 -9.84
C MET A 171 -22.61 2.28 -9.37
N THR A 172 -22.52 2.13 -8.05
CA THR A 172 -22.23 0.91 -7.29
C THR A 172 -20.95 0.16 -7.67
N ASN A 173 -19.96 0.22 -6.77
CA ASN A 173 -18.78 -0.65 -6.87
C ASN A 173 -19.05 -1.94 -6.12
N ASN A 174 -18.83 -3.06 -6.77
CA ASN A 174 -18.66 -4.34 -6.13
C ASN A 174 -17.24 -4.43 -5.57
N VAL A 175 -17.13 -4.90 -4.32
CA VAL A 175 -15.87 -5.12 -3.61
C VAL A 175 -15.78 -6.61 -3.33
N GLY A 176 -14.63 -7.21 -3.65
CA GLY A 176 -14.32 -8.57 -3.23
C GLY A 176 -12.89 -8.64 -2.69
N TRP A 177 -12.71 -9.42 -1.63
CA TRP A 177 -11.40 -9.83 -1.16
C TRP A 177 -11.02 -11.19 -1.77
N ASP A 178 -9.80 -11.28 -2.29
CA ASP A 178 -9.22 -12.52 -2.79
C ASP A 178 -8.16 -13.01 -1.80
N GLU A 179 -8.48 -14.03 -1.00
CA GLU A 179 -7.58 -14.56 0.04
C GLU A 179 -6.29 -15.14 -0.53
N LYS A 180 -6.35 -15.71 -1.75
CA LYS A 180 -5.19 -16.32 -2.38
C LYS A 180 -4.19 -15.25 -2.83
N ASP A 181 -4.70 -14.21 -3.49
CA ASP A 181 -3.87 -13.14 -4.03
C ASP A 181 -3.63 -12.00 -3.04
N GLN A 182 -4.35 -12.00 -1.89
CA GLN A 182 -4.25 -11.02 -0.80
C GLN A 182 -4.56 -9.59 -1.26
N VAL A 183 -5.59 -9.47 -2.09
CA VAL A 183 -5.99 -8.19 -2.70
C VAL A 183 -7.49 -7.97 -2.59
N TYR A 184 -7.86 -6.71 -2.45
CA TYR A 184 -9.19 -6.23 -2.80
C TYR A 184 -9.29 -6.01 -4.30
N SER A 185 -10.41 -6.43 -4.87
CA SER A 185 -10.83 -6.13 -6.23
C SER A 185 -12.07 -5.24 -6.18
N LEU A 186 -12.01 -4.10 -6.85
CA LEU A 186 -13.14 -3.21 -7.07
C LEU A 186 -13.59 -3.35 -8.53
N THR A 187 -14.88 -3.51 -8.78
CA THR A 187 -15.44 -3.54 -10.15
C THR A 187 -16.79 -2.85 -10.18
N GLU A 188 -17.20 -2.34 -11.32
CA GLU A 188 -18.59 -1.90 -11.56
C GLU A 188 -19.38 -2.96 -12.36
N GLU A 189 -20.68 -2.72 -12.56
CA GLU A 189 -21.63 -3.69 -13.16
C GLU A 189 -21.19 -4.23 -14.52
N THR A 190 -20.60 -3.40 -15.39
CA THR A 190 -20.10 -3.79 -16.70
C THR A 190 -18.75 -4.52 -16.65
N LYS A 191 -18.11 -4.58 -15.47
CA LYS A 191 -16.79 -5.18 -15.22
C LYS A 191 -15.65 -4.59 -16.06
N ARG A 192 -15.89 -3.43 -16.70
CA ARG A 192 -14.92 -2.75 -17.55
C ARG A 192 -13.94 -1.94 -16.71
N PHE A 193 -14.45 -1.21 -15.72
CA PHE A 193 -13.58 -0.49 -14.80
C PHE A 193 -13.27 -1.37 -13.61
N ALA A 194 -12.00 -1.45 -13.27
CA ALA A 194 -11.54 -2.24 -12.15
C ALA A 194 -10.38 -1.57 -11.40
N ALA A 195 -10.27 -1.89 -10.11
CA ALA A 195 -9.11 -1.60 -9.30
C ALA A 195 -8.67 -2.83 -8.52
N VAL A 196 -7.37 -2.95 -8.27
CA VAL A 196 -6.77 -3.95 -7.40
C VAL A 196 -5.92 -3.23 -6.36
N ILE A 197 -6.17 -3.51 -5.09
CA ILE A 197 -5.47 -2.90 -3.95
C ILE A 197 -5.03 -4.00 -3.01
N GLY A 198 -3.77 -4.03 -2.62
CA GLY A 198 -3.31 -5.01 -1.64
C GLY A 198 -1.85 -4.91 -1.31
N SER A 199 -1.42 -5.90 -0.55
CA SER A 199 -0.05 -6.08 -0.09
C SER A 199 0.18 -7.57 0.13
N PRO A 200 1.34 -8.12 -0.25
CA PRO A 200 1.78 -9.43 0.22
C PRO A 200 1.67 -9.56 1.74
N GLY A 201 1.19 -10.70 2.21
CA GLY A 201 0.95 -10.96 3.63
C GLY A 201 -0.31 -10.29 4.20
N ALA A 202 -1.10 -9.56 3.39
CA ALA A 202 -2.30 -8.91 3.87
C ALA A 202 -3.42 -9.92 4.20
N ARG A 203 -4.20 -9.56 5.21
CA ARG A 203 -5.47 -10.19 5.59
C ARG A 203 -6.55 -9.13 5.71
N ASP A 204 -7.76 -9.46 5.30
CA ASP A 204 -8.93 -8.60 5.49
C ASP A 204 -9.33 -8.51 6.97
N LEU A 205 -9.68 -7.30 7.44
CA LEU A 205 -10.28 -7.03 8.76
C LEU A 205 -11.67 -6.39 8.66
N SER A 206 -12.21 -6.21 7.47
CA SER A 206 -13.54 -5.65 7.25
C SER A 206 -14.60 -6.68 7.62
N LEU A 207 -15.81 -6.20 7.97
CA LEU A 207 -16.92 -7.07 8.30
C LEU A 207 -17.55 -7.61 7.01
N MET A 208 -17.63 -8.94 6.90
CA MET A 208 -18.36 -9.61 5.83
C MET A 208 -19.80 -9.91 6.27
N PRO A 209 -20.81 -9.73 5.38
CA PRO A 209 -20.70 -9.30 3.99
C PRO A 209 -20.57 -7.77 3.85
N TYR A 210 -19.67 -7.29 2.96
CA TYR A 210 -19.40 -5.85 2.74
C TYR A 210 -20.65 -5.02 2.36
N GLN A 211 -21.72 -5.68 1.92
CA GLN A 211 -23.01 -5.06 1.59
C GLN A 211 -23.82 -4.66 2.84
N GLU A 212 -23.53 -5.28 3.99
CA GLU A 212 -24.17 -5.01 5.29
C GLU A 212 -23.36 -4.05 6.16
N GLU A 213 -22.11 -3.74 5.78
CA GLU A 213 -21.36 -2.65 6.42
C GLU A 213 -22.08 -1.32 6.21
N PRO A 214 -22.20 -0.46 7.25
CA PRO A 214 -22.61 0.92 7.04
C PRO A 214 -21.75 1.54 5.94
N ARG A 215 -22.36 2.26 4.98
CA ARG A 215 -21.66 2.90 3.84
C ARG A 215 -20.44 3.75 4.24
N ASP A 216 -20.33 4.10 5.51
CA ASP A 216 -19.30 4.94 6.09
C ASP A 216 -18.12 4.18 6.72
N VAL A 217 -18.21 2.86 6.92
CA VAL A 217 -17.11 2.02 7.43
C VAL A 217 -16.08 1.80 6.32
N PRO A 218 -14.79 2.12 6.55
CA PRO A 218 -13.75 1.90 5.56
C PRO A 218 -13.34 0.42 5.52
N LEU A 219 -12.93 -0.05 4.34
CA LEU A 219 -12.27 -1.35 4.19
C LEU A 219 -10.91 -1.31 4.88
N ARG A 220 -10.50 -2.44 5.45
CA ARG A 220 -9.25 -2.54 6.21
C ARG A 220 -8.50 -3.82 5.90
N PHE A 221 -7.20 -3.72 5.71
CA PHE A 221 -6.31 -4.89 5.70
C PHE A 221 -5.21 -4.73 6.73
N VAL A 222 -4.68 -5.87 7.17
CA VAL A 222 -3.53 -5.91 8.07
C VAL A 222 -2.42 -6.77 7.54
N VAL A 223 -1.20 -6.34 7.81
CA VAL A 223 0.01 -7.10 7.56
C VAL A 223 0.81 -7.14 8.85
N GLU A 224 1.05 -8.35 9.34
CA GLU A 224 1.91 -8.59 10.50
C GLU A 224 3.36 -8.73 10.03
N LEU A 225 4.24 -7.93 10.61
CA LEU A 225 5.64 -7.91 10.26
C LEU A 225 6.49 -8.43 11.44
N PRO A 226 6.97 -9.68 11.38
CA PRO A 226 7.93 -10.18 12.35
C PRO A 226 9.30 -9.48 12.18
N PRO A 227 10.09 -9.28 13.25
CA PRO A 227 11.38 -8.57 13.18
C PRO A 227 12.38 -9.09 12.16
N GLU A 228 12.31 -10.39 11.83
CA GLU A 228 13.12 -11.06 10.81
C GLU A 228 12.92 -10.43 9.42
N THR A 229 11.66 -10.19 9.04
CA THR A 229 11.29 -9.70 7.71
C THR A 229 11.51 -8.20 7.58
N LEU A 230 11.37 -7.47 8.70
CA LEU A 230 11.60 -6.04 8.78
C LEU A 230 12.96 -5.64 8.22
N ARG A 231 14.02 -6.44 8.41
CA ARG A 231 15.37 -6.02 8.01
C ARG A 231 15.69 -6.18 6.53
N LEU A 232 14.98 -7.06 5.83
CA LEU A 232 15.37 -7.57 4.52
C LEU A 232 14.45 -7.09 3.39
N HIS A 233 13.21 -6.73 3.71
CA HIS A 233 12.20 -6.42 2.71
C HIS A 233 11.51 -5.10 3.02
N PHE A 234 11.09 -4.38 1.99
CA PHE A 234 10.04 -3.38 2.14
C PHE A 234 8.71 -4.11 2.25
N LEU A 235 7.77 -3.53 3.01
CA LEU A 235 6.37 -3.91 2.90
C LEU A 235 5.74 -3.08 1.76
N PRO A 236 5.34 -3.69 0.62
CA PRO A 236 4.77 -2.95 -0.50
C PRO A 236 3.24 -2.88 -0.38
N ILE A 237 2.67 -1.69 -0.52
CA ILE A 237 1.23 -1.51 -0.75
C ILE A 237 1.06 -1.00 -2.17
N VAL A 238 0.30 -1.75 -2.99
CA VAL A 238 0.12 -1.47 -4.41
C VAL A 238 -1.34 -1.21 -4.69
N ILE A 239 -1.60 -0.14 -5.47
CA ILE A 239 -2.93 0.26 -5.91
C ILE A 239 -2.86 0.41 -7.43
N ALA A 240 -3.58 -0.43 -8.16
CA ALA A 240 -3.61 -0.45 -9.61
C ALA A 240 -5.05 -0.31 -10.14
N GLY A 241 -5.21 0.31 -11.29
CA GLY A 241 -6.51 0.45 -11.96
C GLY A 241 -6.45 0.04 -13.43
N SER A 242 -7.62 -0.26 -13.99
CA SER A 242 -7.78 -0.58 -15.40
C SER A 242 -9.13 -0.17 -15.95
N VAL A 243 -9.15 0.20 -17.23
CA VAL A 243 -10.36 0.43 -18.04
C VAL A 243 -10.71 -0.75 -18.95
N GLU A 244 -9.99 -1.86 -18.78
CA GLU A 244 -10.06 -3.11 -19.54
C GLU A 244 -10.39 -4.32 -18.63
N GLY A 245 -10.92 -4.06 -17.44
CA GLY A 245 -11.39 -5.06 -16.49
C GLY A 245 -10.37 -5.54 -15.45
N ARG A 246 -10.84 -6.43 -14.57
CA ARG A 246 -10.13 -6.90 -13.37
C ARG A 246 -8.80 -7.56 -13.70
N ASP A 247 -8.75 -8.41 -14.72
CA ASP A 247 -7.54 -9.15 -15.08
C ASP A 247 -6.40 -8.20 -15.46
N LYS A 248 -6.71 -7.13 -16.21
CA LYS A 248 -5.72 -6.08 -16.56
C LYS A 248 -5.28 -5.23 -15.36
N ALA A 249 -6.18 -4.98 -14.41
CA ALA A 249 -5.81 -4.33 -13.16
C ALA A 249 -4.87 -5.23 -12.33
N LYS A 250 -5.15 -6.54 -12.28
CA LYS A 250 -4.32 -7.54 -11.59
C LYS A 250 -2.95 -7.72 -12.25
N GLU A 251 -2.89 -7.83 -13.58
CA GLU A 251 -1.62 -7.85 -14.33
C GLU A 251 -0.75 -6.62 -14.01
N THR A 252 -1.38 -5.45 -13.87
CA THR A 252 -0.68 -4.22 -13.48
C THR A 252 -0.20 -4.30 -12.03
N TYR A 253 -1.04 -4.73 -11.09
CA TYR A 253 -0.65 -4.95 -9.69
C TYR A 253 0.57 -5.88 -9.59
N ASP A 254 0.53 -7.04 -10.26
CA ASP A 254 1.61 -8.03 -10.24
C ASP A 254 2.90 -7.47 -10.83
N ARG A 255 2.80 -6.72 -11.93
CA ARG A 255 3.93 -6.04 -12.57
C ARG A 255 4.55 -4.99 -11.65
N LEU A 256 3.73 -4.16 -11.00
CA LEU A 256 4.19 -3.12 -10.07
C LEU A 256 4.94 -3.73 -8.88
N LEU A 257 4.43 -4.85 -8.35
CA LEU A 257 5.06 -5.58 -7.25
C LEU A 257 6.40 -6.19 -7.68
N ALA A 258 6.41 -6.97 -8.76
CA ALA A 258 7.60 -7.66 -9.24
C ALA A 258 8.70 -6.70 -9.76
N ARG A 259 8.31 -5.50 -10.21
CA ARG A 259 9.22 -4.52 -10.83
C ARG A 259 9.38 -3.24 -10.02
N ALA A 260 9.04 -3.23 -8.72
CA ALA A 260 9.10 -2.04 -7.88
C ALA A 260 10.46 -1.32 -7.96
N ARG A 261 11.57 -2.05 -7.84
CA ARG A 261 12.93 -1.51 -7.95
C ARG A 261 13.24 -0.88 -9.32
N PRO A 262 13.17 -1.62 -10.44
CA PRO A 262 13.49 -1.03 -11.75
C PRO A 262 12.52 0.10 -12.15
N LEU A 263 11.26 0.07 -11.70
CA LEU A 263 10.32 1.17 -11.92
C LEU A 263 10.73 2.44 -11.16
N TYR A 264 11.14 2.30 -9.89
CA TYR A 264 11.68 3.43 -9.12
C TYR A 264 12.97 3.99 -9.74
N GLU A 265 13.91 3.11 -10.12
CA GLU A 265 15.16 3.50 -10.78
C GLU A 265 14.90 4.21 -12.12
N SER A 266 13.88 3.79 -12.87
CA SER A 266 13.45 4.45 -14.10
C SER A 266 12.93 5.87 -13.86
N ASN A 267 12.14 6.09 -12.80
CA ASN A 267 11.70 7.43 -12.42
C ASN A 267 12.91 8.33 -12.08
N VAL A 268 13.88 7.80 -11.35
CA VAL A 268 15.12 8.52 -11.00
C VAL A 268 15.90 8.92 -12.26
N ALA A 269 16.10 7.97 -13.18
CA ALA A 269 16.82 8.22 -14.43
C ALA A 269 16.09 9.27 -15.29
N TYR A 270 14.75 9.19 -15.36
CA TYR A 270 13.93 10.15 -16.08
C TYR A 270 14.09 11.58 -15.53
N TYR A 271 13.93 11.77 -14.22
CA TYR A 271 14.04 13.11 -13.63
C TYR A 271 15.47 13.65 -13.61
N ARG A 272 16.49 12.79 -13.54
CA ARG A 272 17.87 13.22 -13.75
C ARG A 272 18.09 13.73 -15.18
N ALA A 273 17.64 12.97 -16.18
CA ALA A 273 17.72 13.38 -17.58
C ALA A 273 16.90 14.65 -17.86
N LEU A 274 15.75 14.84 -17.19
CA LEU A 274 14.97 16.07 -17.27
C LEU A 274 15.82 17.26 -16.83
N GLN A 275 16.56 17.16 -15.72
CA GLN A 275 17.42 18.25 -15.25
C GLN A 275 18.59 18.52 -16.21
N GLU A 276 19.23 17.47 -16.73
CA GLU A 276 20.39 17.58 -17.62
C GLU A 276 20.06 18.11 -19.02
N ARG A 277 18.86 17.81 -19.54
CA ARG A 277 18.47 18.12 -20.92
C ARG A 277 17.65 19.40 -21.08
N THR A 278 17.34 20.07 -19.98
CA THR A 278 16.53 21.30 -19.97
C THR A 278 17.33 22.47 -19.45
N LEU A 279 16.77 23.68 -19.56
CA LEU A 279 17.40 24.90 -19.08
C LEU A 279 17.86 24.76 -17.61
N SER A 280 19.12 25.08 -17.36
CA SER A 280 19.68 25.34 -16.04
C SER A 280 20.07 26.81 -15.96
N VAL A 281 19.99 27.36 -14.74
CA VAL A 281 20.43 28.72 -14.43
C VAL A 281 21.36 28.61 -13.23
N GLU A 282 22.44 29.38 -13.27
CA GLU A 282 23.34 29.60 -12.15
C GLU A 282 23.28 31.09 -11.83
N SER A 283 22.89 31.43 -10.60
CA SER A 283 22.76 32.81 -10.17
C SER A 283 23.32 33.01 -8.76
N PRO A 284 23.61 34.26 -8.34
CA PRO A 284 24.02 34.54 -6.96
C PRO A 284 22.96 34.20 -5.89
N ASP A 285 21.70 33.94 -6.28
CA ASP A 285 20.63 33.51 -5.36
C ASP A 285 20.22 32.06 -5.68
N GLU A 286 20.81 31.10 -4.98
CA GLU A 286 20.55 29.66 -5.15
C GLU A 286 19.06 29.28 -5.02
N ARG A 287 18.25 30.10 -4.36
CA ARG A 287 16.80 29.88 -4.23
C ARG A 287 16.10 30.03 -5.58
N LEU A 288 16.56 30.95 -6.43
CA LEU A 288 16.03 31.13 -7.78
C LEU A 288 16.31 29.91 -8.63
N ASP A 289 17.55 29.41 -8.58
CA ASP A 289 18.01 28.24 -9.33
C ASP A 289 17.23 27.00 -8.91
N THR A 290 17.04 26.82 -7.59
CA THR A 290 16.24 25.73 -7.01
C THR A 290 14.76 25.85 -7.41
N ALA A 291 14.18 27.05 -7.35
CA ALA A 291 12.79 27.28 -7.73
C ALA A 291 12.56 26.96 -9.21
N LEU A 292 13.48 27.35 -10.10
CA LEU A 292 13.42 26.99 -11.52
C LEU A 292 13.52 25.48 -11.72
N ALA A 293 14.45 24.81 -11.02
CA ALA A 293 14.61 23.36 -11.10
C ALA A 293 13.33 22.59 -10.73
N TRP A 294 12.64 23.04 -9.67
CA TRP A 294 11.33 22.50 -9.26
C TRP A 294 10.18 22.90 -10.18
N ALA A 295 10.18 24.12 -10.75
CA ALA A 295 9.18 24.53 -11.73
C ALA A 295 9.17 23.62 -12.95
N LYS A 296 10.34 23.18 -13.43
CA LYS A 296 10.46 22.20 -14.52
C LYS A 296 9.80 20.87 -14.18
N VAL A 297 10.02 20.37 -12.96
CA VAL A 297 9.39 19.15 -12.45
C VAL A 297 7.87 19.33 -12.36
N GLY A 298 7.39 20.48 -11.89
CA GLY A 298 5.96 20.78 -11.81
C GLY A 298 5.28 20.82 -13.18
N VAL A 299 5.92 21.43 -14.18
CA VAL A 299 5.42 21.45 -15.56
C VAL A 299 5.38 20.04 -16.15
N ASP A 300 6.44 19.25 -15.96
CA ASP A 300 6.51 17.86 -16.45
C ASP A 300 5.43 16.96 -15.81
N LYS A 301 5.22 17.08 -14.50
CA LYS A 301 4.16 16.35 -13.77
C LYS A 301 2.74 16.74 -14.20
N GLY A 302 2.57 17.86 -14.89
CA GLY A 302 1.29 18.26 -15.50
C GLY A 302 0.87 17.39 -16.70
N LEU A 303 1.78 16.58 -17.26
CA LEU A 303 1.47 15.68 -18.38
C LEU A 303 0.74 14.43 -17.87
N ALA A 304 -0.51 14.27 -18.31
CA ALA A 304 -1.33 13.10 -18.03
C ALA A 304 -1.70 12.36 -19.33
N THR A 305 -1.55 11.04 -19.33
CA THR A 305 -1.94 10.14 -20.40
C THR A 305 -3.23 9.45 -20.02
N ASN A 306 -4.29 9.72 -20.78
CA ASN A 306 -5.55 9.00 -20.68
C ASN A 306 -5.58 7.87 -21.72
N PRO A 307 -5.79 6.60 -21.32
CA PRO A 307 -5.81 5.47 -22.26
C PRO A 307 -6.91 5.57 -23.33
N MET A 308 -7.92 6.42 -23.12
CA MET A 308 -9.01 6.65 -24.06
C MET A 308 -8.88 7.93 -24.88
N LEU A 309 -8.07 8.91 -24.43
CA LEU A 309 -8.01 10.25 -25.05
C LEU A 309 -6.59 10.66 -25.52
N GLY A 310 -5.55 9.90 -25.18
CA GLY A 310 -4.16 10.21 -25.51
C GLY A 310 -3.41 10.99 -24.42
N THR A 311 -2.26 11.54 -24.79
CA THR A 311 -1.40 12.43 -23.98
C THR A 311 -1.47 13.84 -24.55
#